data_AF-A0A0C9ZBV1-F1
#
_entry.id   AF-A0A0C9ZBV1-F1
#
_cell.length_a   1.000
_cell.length_b   1.000
_cell.length_c   1.000
_cell.angle_alpha   90.00
_cell.angle_beta   90.00
_cell.angle_gamma   90.00
#
_symmetry.space_group_name_H-M   'P 1'
#
loop_
_entity.id
_entity.type
_entity.pdbx_description
1 polymer ?
#
loop_
_entity_poly.entity_id
_entity_poly.type
_entity_poly.pdbx_seq_one_letter_code
_entity_poly.pdbx_strand_id
1 'polypeptide(L)'
;ELIHAVWKILLDEDSVNAHKNGIVVKCYDGVCRHIFPRIFTYLADYPEKVLLATIRDKGECPCPRCLLLKGYFSRLGLLSDLTARTTNIHQYFHSQVIAAHNTIYKLGAPIKGATPEQYLKGLSLVPTLVSDCFSYHTMSDCMIYQELFC
;
A
#
# COMPACT_ATOMS: atom_id res chain seq x y z
N GLU A 1 5.62 11.00 -4.09
CA GLU A 1 6.34 10.71 -5.34
C GLU A 1 7.75 10.14 -5.16
N LEU A 2 8.69 10.81 -4.47
CA LEU A 2 10.09 10.32 -4.41
C LEU A 2 10.23 8.87 -3.89
N ILE A 3 9.58 8.55 -2.76
CA ILE A 3 9.62 7.19 -2.21
C ILE A 3 9.10 6.18 -3.24
N HIS A 4 7.91 6.40 -3.81
CA HIS A 4 7.37 5.52 -4.87
C HIS A 4 8.29 5.38 -6.09
N ALA A 5 8.99 6.45 -6.49
CA ALA A 5 9.96 6.40 -7.57
C ALA A 5 11.18 5.54 -7.23
N VAL A 6 11.74 5.67 -6.02
CA VAL A 6 12.85 4.83 -5.53
C VAL A 6 12.41 3.37 -5.44
N TRP A 7 11.21 3.15 -4.91
CA TRP A 7 10.62 1.82 -4.79
C TRP A 7 10.37 1.15 -6.14
N LYS A 8 10.01 1.91 -7.18
CA LYS A 8 9.93 1.41 -8.56
C LYS A 8 11.27 0.93 -9.10
N ILE A 9 12.39 1.51 -8.65
CA ILE A 9 13.75 1.09 -9.01
C ILE A 9 14.15 -0.14 -8.19
N LEU A 10 13.82 -0.17 -6.90
CA LEU A 10 14.17 -1.28 -5.99
C LEU A 10 13.33 -2.54 -6.22
N LEU A 11 12.07 -2.40 -6.65
CA LEU A 11 11.16 -3.51 -6.96
C LEU A 11 11.04 -3.70 -8.47
N ASP A 12 12.17 -3.87 -9.13
CA ASP A 12 12.22 -4.31 -10.52
C ASP A 12 11.80 -5.79 -10.67
N GLU A 13 11.66 -6.25 -11.91
CA GLU A 13 11.21 -7.62 -12.20
C GLU A 13 12.12 -8.68 -11.55
N ASP A 14 13.43 -8.45 -11.56
CA ASP A 14 14.42 -9.36 -10.96
C ASP A 14 14.27 -9.43 -9.45
N SER A 15 14.05 -8.29 -8.78
CA SER A 15 13.82 -8.26 -7.33
C SER A 15 12.50 -8.93 -6.95
N VAL A 16 11.44 -8.73 -7.72
CA VAL A 16 10.15 -9.41 -7.52
C VAL A 16 10.29 -10.92 -7.74
N ASN A 17 11.04 -11.33 -8.76
CA ASN A 17 11.31 -12.74 -9.04
C ASN A 17 12.15 -13.37 -7.92
N ALA A 18 13.21 -12.70 -7.47
CA ALA A 18 14.04 -13.10 -6.33
C ALA A 18 13.22 -13.24 -5.05
N HIS A 19 12.21 -12.39 -4.87
CA HIS A 19 11.30 -12.47 -3.73
C HIS A 19 10.41 -13.72 -3.76
N LYS A 20 9.85 -14.05 -4.93
CA LYS A 20 8.94 -15.19 -5.11
C LYS A 20 9.68 -16.52 -5.13
N ASN A 21 10.79 -16.57 -5.86
CA ASN A 21 11.47 -17.81 -6.21
C ASN A 21 12.79 -18.01 -5.44
N GLY A 22 13.27 -16.96 -4.77
CA GLY A 22 14.56 -16.95 -4.10
C GLY A 22 15.71 -16.76 -5.09
N ILE A 23 16.87 -16.44 -4.56
CA ILE A 23 18.14 -16.38 -5.29
C ILE A 23 19.11 -17.40 -4.72
N VAL A 24 19.83 -18.10 -5.61
CA VAL A 24 20.85 -19.05 -5.19
C VAL A 24 22.13 -18.29 -4.89
N VAL A 25 22.57 -18.33 -3.63
CA VAL A 25 23.80 -17.68 -3.20
C VAL A 25 24.72 -18.73 -2.57
N LYS A 26 25.97 -18.77 -3.02
CA LYS A 26 27.02 -19.56 -2.38
C LYS A 26 27.48 -18.81 -1.12
N CYS A 27 27.16 -19.36 0.03
CA CYS A 27 27.56 -18.78 1.31
C CYS A 27 29.06 -19.00 1.58
N TYR A 28 29.57 -18.32 2.61
CA TYR A 28 30.98 -18.38 3.01
C TYR A 28 31.48 -19.80 3.34
N ASP A 29 30.58 -20.67 3.84
CA ASP A 29 30.85 -22.08 4.13
C ASP A 29 30.90 -22.98 2.88
N GLY A 30 30.77 -22.40 1.69
CA GLY A 30 30.78 -23.11 0.41
C GLY A 30 29.46 -23.75 0.02
N VAL A 31 28.43 -23.68 0.88
CA VAL A 31 27.10 -24.26 0.64
C VAL A 31 26.20 -23.26 -0.08
N CYS A 32 25.54 -23.71 -1.15
CA CYS A 32 24.55 -22.92 -1.87
C CYS A 32 23.20 -22.93 -1.12
N ARG A 33 22.61 -21.76 -0.91
CA ARG A 33 21.29 -21.61 -0.27
C ARG A 33 20.38 -20.73 -1.13
N HIS A 34 19.08 -21.04 -1.12
CA HIS A 34 18.06 -20.12 -1.62
C HIS A 34 17.82 -19.03 -0.57
N ILE A 35 18.18 -17.79 -0.89
CA ILE A 35 17.91 -16.62 -0.08
C ILE A 35 16.69 -15.91 -0.65
N PHE A 36 15.74 -15.57 0.21
CA PHE A 36 14.54 -14.82 -0.17
C PHE A 36 14.65 -13.41 0.44
N PRO A 37 14.94 -12.37 -0.36
CA PRO A 37 14.96 -11.00 0.13
C PRO A 37 13.58 -10.64 0.71
N ARG A 38 13.50 -10.14 1.95
CA ARG A 38 12.24 -9.68 2.57
C ARG A 38 12.36 -8.22 2.96
N ILE A 39 11.36 -7.41 2.61
CA ILE A 39 11.31 -6.01 3.03
C ILE A 39 10.55 -5.90 4.35
N PHE A 40 11.22 -5.38 5.36
CA PHE A 40 10.65 -5.23 6.70
C PHE A 40 9.96 -3.88 6.85
N THR A 41 8.66 -3.84 6.57
CA THR A 41 7.85 -2.63 6.78
C THR A 41 7.38 -2.44 8.22
N TYR A 42 7.61 -3.40 9.11
CA TYR A 42 7.15 -3.29 10.49
C TYR A 42 7.83 -2.14 11.25
N LEU A 43 9.06 -1.80 10.86
CA LEU A 43 9.89 -0.73 11.45
C LEU A 43 9.41 0.68 11.09
N ALA A 44 8.59 0.83 10.06
CA ALA A 44 8.04 2.11 9.66
C ALA A 44 6.99 2.59 10.69
N ASP A 45 7.05 3.84 11.11
CA ASP A 45 5.96 4.48 11.82
C ASP A 45 4.77 4.76 10.87
N TYR A 46 3.68 5.27 11.44
CA TYR A 46 2.41 5.38 10.71
C TYR A 46 2.52 6.22 9.42
N PRO A 47 3.17 7.40 9.40
CA PRO A 47 3.30 8.20 8.18
C PRO A 47 3.97 7.46 7.02
N GLU A 48 5.01 6.68 7.32
CA GLU A 48 5.82 5.89 6.39
C GLU A 48 5.01 4.71 5.89
N LYS A 49 4.29 4.02 6.78
CA LYS A 49 3.37 2.93 6.40
C LYS A 49 2.28 3.43 5.47
N VAL A 50 1.66 4.56 5.79
CA VAL A 50 0.60 5.18 4.99
C VAL A 50 1.13 5.68 3.64
N LEU A 51 2.36 6.21 3.62
CA LEU A 51 3.04 6.63 2.40
C LEU A 51 3.25 5.44 1.46
N LEU A 52 3.82 4.33 1.96
CA LEU A 52 4.01 3.10 1.19
C LEU A 52 2.70 2.48 0.71
N ALA A 53 1.67 2.58 1.55
CA ALA A 53 0.32 2.11 1.32
C ALA A 53 -0.47 2.93 0.30
N THR A 54 0.05 4.07 -0.20
CA THR A 54 -0.71 5.03 -1.02
C THR A 54 -2.03 5.46 -0.38
N ILE A 55 -2.03 5.61 0.95
CA ILE A 55 -3.19 6.05 1.70
C ILE A 55 -2.98 7.50 2.13
N ARG A 56 -4.10 8.21 2.29
CA ARG A 56 -4.12 9.58 2.79
C ARG A 56 -3.86 9.56 4.29
N ASP A 57 -2.80 10.25 4.71
CA ASP A 57 -2.54 10.48 6.14
C ASP A 57 -3.77 11.10 6.82
N LYS A 58 -4.19 10.48 7.93
CA LYS A 58 -5.40 10.85 8.69
C LYS A 58 -6.67 10.94 7.85
N GLY A 59 -6.75 10.16 6.77
CA GLY A 59 -7.97 10.02 5.97
C GLY A 59 -9.13 9.43 6.76
N GLU A 60 -10.31 9.41 6.13
CA GLU A 60 -11.52 8.81 6.69
C GLU A 60 -11.36 7.31 6.98
N CYS A 61 -10.57 6.61 6.16
CA CYS A 61 -10.24 5.18 6.25
C CYS A 61 -8.72 5.03 6.45
N PRO A 62 -8.21 5.24 7.67
CA PRO A 62 -6.76 5.33 7.94
C PRO A 62 -6.03 3.98 7.95
N CYS A 63 -6.75 2.85 7.83
CA CYS A 63 -6.17 1.52 7.88
C CYS A 63 -5.73 1.05 6.48
N PRO A 64 -4.49 0.55 6.32
CA PRO A 64 -4.03 0.00 5.04
C PRO A 64 -4.67 -1.31 4.63
N ARG A 65 -5.34 -2.01 5.54
CA ARG A 65 -5.97 -3.31 5.25
C ARG A 65 -7.46 -3.20 4.96
N CYS A 66 -8.16 -2.19 5.51
CA CYS A 66 -9.61 -2.10 5.41
C CYS A 66 -10.12 -0.66 5.21
N LEU A 67 -11.30 -0.54 4.61
CA LEU A 67 -12.02 0.72 4.38
C LEU A 67 -12.90 1.12 5.58
N LEU A 68 -12.52 0.72 6.79
CA LEU A 68 -13.25 1.13 7.98
C LEU A 68 -13.04 2.60 8.28
N LEU A 69 -14.16 3.31 8.46
CA LEU A 69 -14.13 4.72 8.82
C LEU A 69 -13.54 4.89 10.24
N LYS A 70 -12.75 5.94 10.40
CA LYS A 70 -12.13 6.36 11.65
C LYS A 70 -13.15 6.54 12.78
N GLY A 71 -14.39 6.93 12.46
CA GLY A 71 -15.49 7.05 13.43
C GLY A 71 -15.86 5.73 14.11
N TYR A 72 -15.56 4.58 13.50
CA TYR A 72 -15.81 3.26 14.09
C TYR A 72 -14.68 2.77 15.01
N PHE A 73 -13.65 3.58 15.24
CA PHE A 73 -12.50 3.17 16.07
C PHE A 73 -12.87 2.89 17.54
N SER A 74 -13.98 3.44 18.01
CA SER A 74 -14.54 3.10 19.32
C SER A 74 -15.01 1.64 19.43
N ARG A 75 -15.13 0.93 18.30
CA ARG A 75 -15.63 -0.45 18.20
C ARG A 75 -14.53 -1.48 17.92
N LEU A 76 -13.26 -1.05 17.91
CA LEU A 76 -12.13 -1.95 17.65
C LEU A 76 -12.13 -3.12 18.62
N GLY A 77 -11.87 -4.32 18.11
CA GLY A 77 -11.83 -5.55 18.92
C GLY A 77 -13.20 -6.19 19.16
N LEU A 78 -14.31 -5.59 18.72
CA LEU A 78 -15.60 -6.25 18.70
C LEU A 78 -15.66 -7.28 17.56
N LEU A 79 -16.50 -8.30 17.71
CA LEU A 79 -16.76 -9.28 16.65
C LEU A 79 -17.27 -8.62 15.35
N SER A 80 -18.04 -7.54 15.49
CA SER A 80 -18.51 -6.73 14.37
C SER A 80 -17.37 -5.99 13.66
N ASP A 81 -16.36 -5.54 14.39
CA ASP A 81 -15.14 -4.93 13.82
C ASP A 81 -14.32 -5.97 13.06
N LEU A 82 -14.09 -7.15 13.65
CA LEU A 82 -13.39 -8.24 12.96
C LEU A 82 -14.07 -8.62 11.64
N THR A 83 -15.40 -8.73 11.66
CA THR A 83 -16.19 -9.02 10.45
C THR A 83 -16.13 -7.86 9.44
N ALA A 84 -16.18 -6.61 9.91
CA ALA A 84 -16.10 -5.46 9.02
C ALA A 84 -14.72 -5.32 8.36
N ARG A 85 -13.64 -5.66 9.07
CA ARG A 85 -12.26 -5.66 8.55
C ARG A 85 -12.04 -6.69 7.44
N THR A 86 -12.66 -7.86 7.55
CA THR A 86 -12.53 -8.93 6.54
C THR A 86 -13.45 -8.71 5.34
N THR A 87 -14.60 -8.06 5.53
CA THR A 87 -15.55 -7.76 4.44
C THR A 87 -15.21 -6.49 3.68
N ASN A 88 -14.64 -5.48 4.33
CA ASN A 88 -14.31 -4.18 3.71
C ASN A 88 -12.81 -4.06 3.48
N ILE A 89 -12.23 -4.97 2.71
CA ILE A 89 -10.79 -4.94 2.39
C ILE A 89 -10.46 -3.66 1.62
N HIS A 90 -9.36 -3.02 1.98
CA HIS A 90 -8.84 -1.85 1.27
C HIS A 90 -8.23 -2.32 -0.04
N GLN A 91 -9.00 -2.16 -1.11
CA GLN A 91 -8.53 -2.43 -2.46
C GLN A 91 -8.02 -1.13 -3.08
N TYR A 92 -6.88 -1.21 -3.77
CA TYR A 92 -6.39 -0.08 -4.54
C TYR A 92 -7.25 0.13 -5.80
N PHE A 93 -7.99 1.23 -5.84
CA PHE A 93 -8.89 1.56 -6.96
C PHE A 93 -8.16 2.37 -8.03
N HIS A 94 -7.40 1.69 -8.88
CA HIS A 94 -6.57 2.30 -9.93
C HIS A 94 -7.36 3.27 -10.83
N SER A 95 -8.61 2.96 -11.18
CA SER A 95 -9.47 3.84 -12.00
C SER A 95 -9.77 5.18 -11.33
N GLN A 96 -10.04 5.18 -10.02
CA GLN A 96 -10.34 6.41 -9.25
C GLN A 96 -9.08 7.27 -9.08
N VAL A 97 -7.94 6.63 -8.82
CA VAL A 97 -6.65 7.32 -8.73
C VAL A 97 -6.28 7.96 -10.07
N ILE A 98 -6.44 7.25 -11.19
CA ILE A 98 -6.21 7.81 -12.53
C ILE A 98 -7.14 8.98 -12.82
N ALA A 99 -8.43 8.87 -12.48
CA ALA A 99 -9.38 9.94 -12.72
C ALA A 99 -8.98 11.20 -11.94
N ALA A 100 -8.65 11.07 -10.66
CA ALA A 100 -8.18 12.18 -9.84
C ALA A 100 -6.83 12.74 -10.31
N HIS A 101 -5.89 11.88 -10.71
CA HIS A 101 -4.61 12.31 -11.26
C HIS A 101 -4.79 13.12 -12.56
N ASN A 102 -5.66 12.64 -13.47
CA ASN A 102 -5.94 13.35 -14.72
C ASN A 102 -6.61 14.71 -14.46
N THR A 103 -7.53 14.82 -13.49
CA THR A 103 -8.16 16.10 -13.19
C THR A 103 -7.15 17.12 -12.66
N ILE A 104 -6.20 16.69 -11.83
CA ILE A 104 -5.13 17.56 -11.31
C ILE A 104 -4.18 17.97 -12.43
N TYR A 105 -3.56 17.01 -13.11
CA TYR A 105 -2.43 17.29 -13.99
C TYR A 105 -2.82 17.67 -15.43
N LYS A 106 -3.97 17.19 -15.94
CA LYS A 106 -4.42 17.52 -17.31
C LYS A 106 -5.41 18.67 -17.33
N LEU A 107 -6.29 18.77 -16.33
CA LEU A 107 -7.34 19.79 -16.28
C LEU A 107 -7.00 20.96 -15.35
N GLY A 108 -5.86 20.90 -14.63
CA GLY A 108 -5.42 21.97 -13.74
C GLY A 108 -6.28 22.14 -12.49
N ALA A 109 -7.03 21.10 -12.09
CA ALA A 109 -7.83 21.16 -10.88
C ALA A 109 -6.92 21.29 -9.65
N PRO A 110 -7.31 22.11 -8.64
CA PRO A 110 -6.53 22.21 -7.42
C PRO A 110 -6.48 20.85 -6.71
N ILE A 111 -5.32 20.48 -6.17
CA ILE A 111 -5.07 19.17 -5.54
C ILE A 111 -6.07 18.86 -4.41
N LYS A 112 -6.44 19.89 -3.63
CA LYS A 112 -7.46 19.81 -2.56
C LYS A 112 -8.84 20.31 -3.02
N GLY A 113 -9.08 20.30 -4.33
CA GLY A 113 -10.34 20.72 -4.94
C GLY A 113 -11.43 19.66 -4.82
N ALA A 114 -12.68 20.09 -4.90
CA ALA A 114 -13.83 19.19 -4.84
C ALA A 114 -13.78 18.08 -5.91
N THR A 115 -13.29 18.39 -7.12
CA THR A 115 -13.22 17.45 -8.24
C THR A 115 -12.31 16.25 -7.98
N PRO A 116 -11.01 16.39 -7.64
CA PRO A 116 -10.20 15.24 -7.27
C PRO A 116 -10.63 14.60 -5.95
N GLU A 117 -11.13 15.37 -4.97
CA GLU A 117 -11.58 14.82 -3.69
C GLU A 117 -12.80 13.90 -3.82
N GLN A 118 -13.66 14.12 -4.81
CA GLN A 118 -14.81 13.25 -5.08
C GLN A 118 -14.41 11.78 -5.30
N TYR A 119 -13.23 11.55 -5.90
CA TYR A 119 -12.71 10.20 -6.16
C TYR A 119 -11.87 9.65 -5.00
N LEU A 120 -11.23 10.52 -4.23
CA LEU A 120 -10.18 10.10 -3.30
C LEU A 120 -10.61 10.05 -1.84
N LYS A 121 -11.46 10.98 -1.40
CA LYS A 121 -11.66 11.26 0.02
C LYS A 121 -12.33 10.10 0.77
N GLY A 122 -13.41 9.55 0.22
CA GLY A 122 -14.18 8.47 0.86
C GLY A 122 -13.41 7.17 1.05
N LEU A 123 -12.37 6.94 0.24
CA LEU A 123 -11.54 5.74 0.29
C LEU A 123 -10.15 6.02 0.87
N SER A 124 -9.90 7.26 1.29
CA SER A 124 -8.60 7.74 1.77
C SER A 124 -7.46 7.45 0.80
N LEU A 125 -7.71 7.65 -0.48
CA LEU A 125 -6.71 7.50 -1.53
C LEU A 125 -5.91 8.81 -1.72
N VAL A 126 -4.74 8.67 -2.33
CA VAL A 126 -3.92 9.78 -2.82
C VAL A 126 -3.85 9.75 -4.35
N PRO A 127 -3.66 10.89 -5.03
CA PRO A 127 -3.57 10.96 -6.49
C PRO A 127 -2.20 10.49 -7.00
N THR A 128 -1.55 9.52 -6.35
CA THR A 128 -0.24 9.00 -6.72
C THR A 128 -0.43 7.71 -7.51
N LEU A 129 0.10 7.68 -8.73
CA LEU A 129 0.08 6.48 -9.56
C LEU A 129 1.23 5.56 -9.13
N VAL A 130 0.89 4.37 -8.64
CA VAL A 130 1.84 3.29 -8.42
C VAL A 130 1.70 2.24 -9.53
N SER A 131 2.81 1.58 -9.89
CA SER A 131 2.80 0.52 -10.92
C SER A 131 2.04 -0.71 -10.44
N ASP A 132 1.58 -1.57 -11.36
CA ASP A 132 0.79 -2.76 -11.01
C ASP A 132 1.52 -3.73 -10.06
N CYS A 133 2.86 -3.72 -10.02
CA CYS A 133 3.66 -4.45 -9.01
C CYS A 133 3.48 -3.95 -7.56
N PHE A 134 2.89 -2.77 -7.37
CA PHE A 134 2.52 -2.20 -6.07
C PHE A 134 1.03 -2.35 -5.77
N SER A 135 0.26 -3.01 -6.64
CA SER A 135 -1.12 -3.36 -6.30
C SER A 135 -1.09 -4.20 -5.02
N TYR A 136 -1.90 -3.82 -4.03
CA TYR A 136 -1.86 -4.41 -2.68
C TYR A 136 -1.82 -5.95 -2.65
N HIS A 137 -2.40 -6.61 -3.65
CA HIS A 137 -2.38 -8.05 -3.79
C HIS A 137 -0.97 -8.62 -4.04
N THR A 138 -0.17 -7.96 -4.90
CA THR A 138 1.23 -8.33 -5.14
C THR A 138 2.15 -7.86 -4.02
N MET A 139 1.84 -6.72 -3.40
CA MET A 139 2.57 -6.20 -2.25
C MET A 139 2.32 -6.99 -0.96
N SER A 140 1.15 -7.58 -0.75
CA SER A 140 0.87 -8.47 0.39
C SER A 140 1.58 -9.82 0.26
N ASP A 141 1.75 -10.31 -0.97
CA ASP A 141 2.54 -11.52 -1.24
C ASP A 141 4.05 -11.25 -1.12
N CYS A 142 4.47 -10.01 -1.44
CA CYS A 142 5.87 -9.57 -1.40
C CYS A 142 6.29 -8.97 -0.04
N MET A 143 5.34 -8.59 0.81
CA MET A 143 5.61 -8.02 2.13
C MET A 143 4.79 -8.80 3.14
N ILE A 144 5.49 -9.52 4.04
CA ILE A 144 4.87 -10.22 5.16
C ILE A 144 4.24 -9.17 6.08
N TYR A 145 3.01 -8.79 5.79
CA TYR A 145 2.17 -7.96 6.64
C TYR A 145 1.36 -8.87 7.55
N GLN A 146 1.97 -9.36 8.62
CA GLN A 146 1.21 -10.13 9.60
C GLN A 146 0.64 -9.28 10.75
N GLU A 147 1.37 -8.43 11.48
CA GLU A 147 0.88 -8.15 12.86
C GLU A 147 0.91 -6.72 13.45
N LEU A 148 0.97 -5.61 12.70
CA LEU A 148 1.16 -4.31 13.40
C LEU A 148 0.15 -3.19 13.18
N PHE A 149 -0.87 -3.31 12.32
CA PHE A 149 -1.85 -2.22 12.14
C PHE A 149 -3.28 -2.73 11.90
N CYS A 150 -3.80 -3.53 12.83
CA CYS A 150 -5.21 -3.54 13.29
C CYS A 150 -5.45 -4.61 14.36
#